data_AF-A0A368GIW3-F1
#
_entry.id   AF-A0A368GIW3-F1
#
_cell.length_a   1.000
_cell.length_b   1.000
_cell.length_c   1.000
_cell.angle_alpha   90.00
_cell.angle_beta   90.00
_cell.angle_gamma   90.00
#
_symmetry.space_group_name_H-M   'P 1'
#
loop_
_entity.id
_entity.type
_entity.pdbx_description
1 polymer ?
#
loop_
_entity_poly.entity_id
_entity_poly.type
_entity_poly.pdbx_seq_one_letter_code
_entity_poly.pdbx_strand_id
1 'polypeptide(L)'
;MWYLIAFLVCLQLVLGESPECICSKTHKLDESALDFIITTEIKSAKDKEEEDGSTPYEITNTRVIKPTGAKNFSSTVYTNLEKGWFNSKLCIGTRFILEGIFHEDKPMVTSCELLRKCEKVTFDI
;
A
#
# COMPACT_ATOMS: atom_id res chain seq x y z
N MET A 1 -0.47 -18.39 41.54
CA MET A 1 -0.23 -17.08 40.88
C MET A 1 0.53 -17.20 39.54
N TRP A 2 0.52 -18.35 38.85
CA TRP A 2 1.20 -18.50 37.53
C TRP A 2 0.28 -18.25 36.32
N TYR A 3 -1.03 -18.38 36.48
CA TYR A 3 -1.99 -18.24 35.38
C TYR A 3 -2.13 -16.82 34.83
N LEU A 4 -1.85 -15.78 35.64
CA LEU A 4 -1.89 -14.38 35.20
C LEU A 4 -0.75 -14.03 34.23
N ILE A 5 0.40 -14.69 34.36
CA ILE A 5 1.56 -14.42 33.50
C ILE A 5 1.36 -15.05 32.13
N ALA A 6 0.78 -16.24 32.05
CA ALA A 6 0.43 -16.87 30.77
C ALA A 6 -0.59 -16.03 29.97
N PHE A 7 -1.57 -15.42 30.65
CA PHE A 7 -2.57 -14.58 29.99
C PHE A 7 -1.99 -13.29 29.41
N LEU A 8 -1.00 -12.68 30.09
CA LEU A 8 -0.32 -11.47 29.62
C LEU A 8 0.56 -11.72 28.38
N VAL A 9 1.21 -12.88 28.29
CA VAL A 9 2.02 -13.25 27.11
C VAL A 9 1.13 -13.50 25.89
N CYS A 10 -0.04 -14.11 26.09
CA CYS A 10 -1.02 -14.28 25.01
C CYS A 10 -1.64 -12.94 24.57
N LEU A 11 -1.87 -11.99 25.48
CA LEU A 11 -2.37 -10.65 25.13
C LEU A 11 -1.36 -9.85 24.30
N GLN A 12 -0.06 -9.95 24.59
CA GLN A 12 0.98 -9.24 23.84
C GLN A 12 1.13 -9.71 22.39
N LEU A 13 0.76 -10.97 22.09
CA LEU A 13 0.73 -11.49 20.73
C LEU A 13 -0.49 -11.01 19.92
N VAL A 14 -1.59 -10.63 20.58
CA VAL A 14 -2.82 -10.14 19.92
C VAL A 14 -2.76 -8.63 19.64
N LEU A 15 -1.94 -7.88 20.39
CA LEU A 15 -1.58 -6.48 20.11
C LEU A 15 -0.44 -6.36 19.08
N GLY A 16 -0.24 -7.37 18.22
CA GLY A 16 0.69 -7.29 17.11
C GLY A 16 0.44 -6.01 16.32
N GLU A 17 1.42 -5.12 16.35
CA GLU A 17 1.45 -3.83 15.67
C GLU A 17 0.76 -3.95 14.31
N SER A 18 -0.39 -3.29 14.15
CA SER A 18 -0.85 -3.02 12.79
C SER A 18 0.27 -2.20 12.15
N PRO A 19 0.91 -2.64 11.06
CA PRO A 19 1.98 -1.87 10.45
C PRO A 19 1.44 -0.46 10.19
N GLU A 20 2.13 0.57 10.67
CA GLU A 20 1.72 1.95 10.46
C GLU A 20 1.70 2.22 8.96
N CYS A 21 0.49 2.23 8.38
CA CYS A 21 0.27 2.60 6.99
C CYS A 21 0.48 4.10 6.90
N ILE A 22 1.48 4.52 6.13
CA ILE A 22 1.70 5.93 5.88
C ILE A 22 1.20 6.19 4.48
N CYS A 23 -0.02 6.71 4.39
CA CYS A 23 -0.54 7.24 3.15
C CYS A 23 -0.61 8.75 3.32
N SER A 24 0.53 9.39 3.15
CA SER A 24 0.62 10.85 3.22
C SER A 24 -0.17 11.40 2.05
N LYS A 25 -1.19 12.22 2.32
CA LYS A 25 -1.83 13.04 1.29
C LYS A 25 -0.82 14.08 0.81
N THR A 26 0.11 13.67 -0.03
CA THR A 26 0.95 14.58 -0.80
C THR A 26 0.04 15.37 -1.74
N HIS A 27 0.50 16.56 -2.15
CA HIS A 27 -0.21 17.42 -3.10
C HIS A 27 -0.76 16.57 -4.25
N LYS A 28 -2.09 16.45 -4.35
CA LYS A 28 -2.72 15.76 -5.48
C LYS A 28 -2.17 16.42 -6.74
N LEU A 29 -1.45 15.64 -7.53
CA LEU A 29 -1.03 16.07 -8.86
C LEU A 29 -2.28 16.40 -9.65
N ASP A 30 -2.18 17.39 -10.54
CA ASP A 30 -3.25 17.66 -11.50
C ASP A 30 -3.56 16.36 -12.25
N GLU A 31 -4.84 16.04 -12.46
CA GLU A 31 -5.25 14.82 -13.15
C GLU A 31 -4.63 14.68 -14.54
N SER A 32 -4.24 15.79 -15.17
CA SER A 32 -3.53 15.82 -16.46
C SER A 32 -2.09 15.32 -16.39
N ALA A 33 -1.46 15.35 -15.21
CA ALA A 33 -0.10 14.88 -14.96
C ALA A 33 -0.03 13.41 -14.51
N LEU A 34 -1.18 12.78 -14.24
CA LEU A 34 -1.27 11.38 -13.84
C LEU A 34 -1.34 10.48 -15.08
N ASP A 35 -0.45 9.49 -15.14
CA ASP A 35 -0.58 8.44 -16.14
C ASP A 35 -1.61 7.39 -15.74
N PHE A 36 -1.92 7.31 -14.45
CA PHE A 36 -2.93 6.38 -13.99
C PHE A 36 -3.65 6.70 -12.69
N ILE A 37 -4.87 6.16 -12.62
CA ILE A 37 -5.66 6.05 -11.40
C ILE A 37 -6.24 4.63 -11.35
N ILE A 38 -5.90 3.88 -10.31
CA ILE A 38 -6.37 2.52 -10.08
C ILE A 38 -6.96 2.36 -8.69
N THR A 39 -7.90 1.46 -8.53
CA THR A 39 -8.29 0.91 -7.24
C THR A 39 -7.71 -0.47 -7.11
N THR A 40 -6.98 -0.77 -6.04
CA THR A 40 -6.32 -2.07 -5.88
C THR A 40 -6.18 -2.47 -4.42
N GLU A 41 -6.02 -3.75 -4.18
CA GLU A 41 -5.64 -4.33 -2.90
C GLU A 41 -4.15 -4.68 -2.90
N ILE A 42 -3.46 -4.44 -1.78
CA ILE A 42 -2.05 -4.78 -1.61
C ILE A 42 -1.94 -6.21 -1.09
N LYS A 43 -1.37 -7.10 -1.87
CA LYS A 43 -1.22 -8.51 -1.51
C LYS A 43 0.04 -8.77 -0.69
N SER A 44 1.15 -8.16 -1.09
CA SER A 44 2.44 -8.32 -0.42
C SER A 44 3.35 -7.12 -0.70
N ALA A 45 4.30 -6.88 0.19
CA ALA A 45 5.43 -5.99 -0.07
C ALA A 45 6.66 -6.89 -0.26
N LYS A 46 7.52 -6.59 -1.23
CA LYS A 46 8.81 -7.28 -1.32
C LYS A 46 9.77 -6.66 -0.31
N ASP A 47 10.40 -7.49 0.51
CA ASP A 47 11.32 -7.05 1.58
C ASP A 47 12.62 -6.39 1.05
N LYS A 48 12.88 -6.49 -0.25
CA LYS A 48 14.05 -5.89 -0.90
C LYS A 48 13.61 -4.66 -1.68
N GLU A 49 14.13 -3.52 -1.26
CA GLU A 49 14.16 -2.31 -2.08
C GLU A 49 14.98 -2.58 -3.34
N GLU A 50 14.56 -2.01 -4.48
CA GLU A 50 15.36 -2.01 -5.70
C GLU A 50 16.56 -1.08 -5.54
N GLU A 51 17.57 -1.20 -6.42
CA GLU A 51 18.78 -0.37 -6.39
C GLU A 51 18.49 1.15 -6.46
N ASP A 52 17.29 1.54 -6.91
CA ASP A 52 16.81 2.92 -7.01
C ASP A 52 16.08 3.43 -5.75
N GLY A 53 16.07 2.63 -4.67
CA GLY A 53 15.40 2.95 -3.40
C GLY A 53 13.88 2.80 -3.47
N SER A 54 13.34 2.15 -4.52
CA SER A 54 11.91 1.88 -4.63
C SER A 54 11.52 0.56 -3.96
N THR A 55 10.38 0.58 -3.26
CA THR A 55 9.79 -0.60 -2.63
C THR A 55 8.72 -1.19 -3.56
N PRO A 56 8.82 -2.45 -3.99
CA PRO A 56 7.82 -3.11 -4.81
C PRO A 56 6.65 -3.64 -3.96
N TYR A 57 5.42 -3.38 -4.41
CA TYR A 57 4.19 -3.91 -3.85
C TYR A 57 3.44 -4.75 -4.86
N GLU A 58 3.13 -6.00 -4.52
CA GLU A 58 2.26 -6.85 -5.31
C GLU A 58 0.81 -6.41 -5.13
N ILE A 59 0.11 -6.21 -6.25
CA ILE A 59 -1.27 -5.73 -6.28
C ILE A 59 -2.22 -6.79 -6.84
N THR A 60 -3.44 -6.81 -6.30
CA THR A 60 -4.51 -7.70 -6.74
C THR A 60 -5.86 -6.97 -6.73
N ASN A 61 -6.87 -7.58 -7.35
CA ASN A 61 -8.23 -7.02 -7.42
C ASN A 61 -8.27 -5.61 -8.03
N THR A 62 -7.38 -5.37 -9.01
CA THR A 62 -7.17 -4.06 -9.64
C THR A 62 -8.34 -3.68 -10.55
N ARG A 63 -8.89 -2.49 -10.33
CA ARG A 63 -9.83 -1.82 -11.22
C ARG A 63 -9.21 -0.53 -11.70
N VAL A 64 -9.06 -0.38 -13.01
CA VAL A 64 -8.54 0.85 -13.61
C VAL A 64 -9.67 1.89 -13.71
N ILE A 65 -9.43 3.08 -13.17
CA ILE A 65 -10.36 4.22 -13.24
C ILE A 65 -9.99 5.11 -14.44
N LYS A 66 -8.69 5.41 -14.59
CA LYS A 66 -8.15 6.17 -15.71
C LYS A 66 -6.86 5.51 -16.19
N PRO A 67 -6.79 5.02 -17.43
CA PRO A 67 -5.52 4.76 -18.08
C PRO A 67 -5.11 5.97 -18.93
N THR A 68 -3.86 6.38 -18.84
CA THR A 68 -3.22 7.17 -19.88
C THR A 68 -2.48 6.20 -20.82
N GLY A 69 -3.18 5.77 -21.88
CA GLY A 69 -2.63 4.95 -22.96
C GLY A 69 -2.86 3.43 -22.87
N ALA A 70 -2.33 2.69 -23.86
CA ALA A 70 -2.45 1.23 -23.99
C ALA A 70 -1.45 0.46 -23.09
N LYS A 71 -0.93 1.09 -22.03
CA LYS A 71 0.02 0.45 -21.13
C LYS A 71 -0.72 -0.47 -20.17
N ASN A 72 -0.32 -1.73 -20.15
CA ASN A 72 -0.84 -2.71 -19.22
C ASN A 72 -0.17 -2.52 -17.86
N PHE A 73 -0.96 -2.59 -16.80
CA PHE A 73 -0.43 -2.68 -15.45
C PHE A 73 0.18 -4.05 -15.23
N SER A 74 1.44 -4.09 -14.79
CA SER A 74 1.98 -5.27 -14.14
C SER A 74 1.23 -5.51 -12.82
N SER A 75 1.34 -6.72 -12.27
CA SER A 75 0.81 -7.05 -10.93
C SER A 75 1.63 -6.41 -9.80
N THR A 76 2.39 -5.35 -10.09
CA THR A 76 3.32 -4.72 -9.13
C THR A 76 3.32 -3.21 -9.32
N VAL A 77 3.30 -2.47 -8.21
CA VAL A 77 3.47 -1.01 -8.17
C VAL A 77 4.62 -0.66 -7.24
N TYR A 78 5.20 0.51 -7.43
CA TYR A 78 6.40 0.94 -6.73
C TYR A 78 6.15 2.22 -5.95
N THR A 79 6.72 2.31 -4.75
CA THR A 79 6.77 3.55 -3.95
C THR A 79 8.24 3.90 -3.71
N ASN A 80 8.58 5.18 -3.60
CA ASN A 80 9.96 5.59 -3.30
C ASN A 80 9.97 6.43 -2.01
N LEU A 81 10.62 5.93 -0.96
CA LEU A 81 10.71 6.60 0.34
C LEU A 81 11.86 7.62 0.43
N GLU A 82 12.85 7.52 -0.47
CA GLU A 82 14.10 8.30 -0.39
C GLU A 82 14.02 9.63 -1.14
N LYS A 83 13.24 9.72 -2.23
CA LYS A 83 13.22 10.90 -3.12
C LYS A 83 12.22 11.99 -2.74
N GLY A 84 11.80 12.05 -1.47
CA GLY A 84 11.20 13.24 -0.82
C GLY A 84 9.85 13.74 -1.35
N TRP A 85 9.37 13.27 -2.50
CA TRP A 85 8.11 13.72 -3.08
C TRP A 85 6.95 12.79 -2.73
N PHE A 86 7.19 11.50 -2.47
CA PHE A 86 6.12 10.48 -2.35
C PHE A 86 6.41 9.36 -1.33
N ASN A 87 6.43 9.70 -0.05
CA ASN A 87 6.66 8.72 1.02
C ASN A 87 5.36 8.01 1.41
N SER A 88 4.99 6.99 0.63
CA SER A 88 3.85 6.13 0.93
C SER A 88 4.30 4.73 1.34
N LYS A 89 3.88 4.29 2.53
CA LYS A 89 4.00 2.91 3.00
C LYS A 89 2.63 2.26 2.97
N LEU A 90 2.42 1.39 1.99
CA LEU A 90 1.13 0.74 1.76
C LEU A 90 0.97 -0.50 2.67
N CYS A 91 -0.25 -0.71 3.15
CA CYS A 91 -0.55 -1.83 4.04
C CYS A 91 -1.07 -3.05 3.30
N ILE A 92 -0.51 -4.20 3.63
CA ILE A 92 -0.94 -5.50 3.12
C ILE A 92 -2.39 -5.78 3.55
N GLY A 93 -3.17 -6.39 2.67
CA GLY A 93 -4.60 -6.72 2.85
C GLY A 93 -5.51 -5.49 2.84
N THR A 94 -5.00 -4.32 2.44
CA THR A 94 -5.76 -3.07 2.45
C THR A 94 -6.02 -2.59 1.02
N ARG A 95 -7.20 -2.00 0.82
CA ARG A 95 -7.63 -1.49 -0.48
C ARG A 95 -7.43 0.02 -0.57
N PHE A 96 -6.78 0.45 -1.64
CA PHE A 96 -6.44 1.84 -1.91
C PHE A 96 -6.95 2.28 -3.30
N ILE A 97 -7.21 3.56 -3.45
CA ILE A 97 -7.03 4.24 -4.73
C ILE A 97 -5.55 4.63 -4.80
N LEU A 98 -4.88 4.27 -5.89
CA LEU A 98 -3.52 4.68 -6.18
C LEU A 98 -3.52 5.57 -7.41
N GLU A 99 -2.85 6.70 -7.28
CA GLU A 99 -2.59 7.67 -8.33
C GLU A 99 -1.08 7.64 -8.61
N GLY A 100 -0.69 7.67 -9.88
CA GLY A 100 0.72 7.59 -10.22
C GLY A 100 1.06 7.86 -11.67
N ILE A 101 2.35 7.69 -11.96
CA ILE A 101 2.97 7.90 -13.27
C ILE A 101 3.79 6.67 -13.68
N PHE A 102 4.03 6.50 -14.98
CA PHE A 102 4.98 5.52 -15.49
C PHE A 102 6.35 6.16 -15.67
N HIS A 103 7.33 5.71 -14.88
CA HIS A 103 8.73 6.06 -15.08
C HIS A 103 9.45 4.86 -15.70
N GLU A 104 9.91 4.96 -16.94
CA GLU A 104 10.57 3.85 -17.66
C GLU A 104 9.74 2.55 -17.65
N ASP A 105 8.43 2.66 -17.89
CA ASP A 105 7.43 1.57 -17.80
C ASP A 105 7.22 0.97 -16.40
N LYS A 106 7.85 1.51 -15.36
CA LYS A 106 7.55 1.18 -13.96
C LYS A 106 6.39 2.05 -13.43
N PRO A 107 5.29 1.45 -12.94
CA PRO A 107 4.19 2.20 -12.34
C PRO A 107 4.58 2.69 -10.93
N MET A 108 4.92 3.98 -10.84
CA MET A 108 5.33 4.66 -9.62
C MET A 108 4.13 5.35 -8.97
N VAL A 109 3.85 5.00 -7.72
CA VAL A 109 2.77 5.58 -6.93
C VAL A 109 3.21 6.95 -6.41
N THR A 110 2.42 7.97 -6.72
CA THR A 110 2.65 9.35 -6.27
C THR A 110 1.67 9.76 -5.18
N SER A 111 0.46 9.19 -5.19
CA SER A 111 -0.56 9.50 -4.19
C SER A 111 -1.39 8.25 -3.93
N CYS A 112 -1.89 8.15 -2.71
CA CYS A 112 -2.79 7.08 -2.31
C CYS A 112 -3.98 7.65 -1.54
N GLU A 113 -5.10 6.95 -1.63
CA GLU A 113 -6.28 7.20 -0.81
C GLU A 113 -6.79 5.88 -0.27
N LEU A 114 -6.93 5.79 1.04
CA LEU A 114 -7.40 4.59 1.72
C LEU A 114 -8.91 4.46 1.57
N LEU A 115 -9.39 3.40 0.89
CA LEU A 115 -10.82 3.20 0.67
C LEU A 115 -11.52 2.52 1.85
N ARG A 116 -10.81 1.63 2.55
CA ARG A 116 -11.28 0.97 3.77
C ARG A 116 -10.14 0.19 4.41
N LYS A 117 -9.94 0.30 5.73
CA LYS A 117 -9.29 -0.78 6.48
C LYS A 117 -10.30 -1.92 6.56
N CYS A 118 -9.93 -3.11 6.12
CA CYS A 118 -10.68 -4.28 6.55
C CYS A 118 -10.41 -4.43 8.05
N GLU A 119 -11.30 -3.92 8.89
CA GLU A 119 -11.40 -4.43 10.26
C GLU A 119 -11.66 -5.93 10.11
N LYS A 120 -10.68 -6.74 10.51
CA LYS A 120 -10.96 -8.14 10.79
C LYS A 120 -12.00 -8.11 11.89
N VAL A 121 -13.26 -8.36 11.53
CA VAL A 121 -14.29 -8.67 12.52
C VAL A 121 -13.84 -9.96 13.18
N THR A 122 -13.21 -9.85 14.34
CA THR A 122 -13.03 -10.97 15.24
C THR A 122 -14.42 -11.30 15.75
N PHE A 123 -15.02 -12.35 15.18
CA PHE A 123 -16.13 -13.01 15.82
C PHE A 123 -15.55 -13.74 17.04
N ASP A 124 -15.64 -13.10 18.21
CA ASP A 124 -15.52 -13.81 19.47
C ASP A 124 -16.73 -14.75 19.57
N ILE A 125 -16.48 -16.05 19.37
CA ILE A 125 -17.43 -17.16 19.61
C ILE A 125 -17.13 -17.73 20.99
#